data_AF-A0A8S9FDN8-F1
#
_entry.id   AF-A0A8S9FDN8-F1
#
_cell.length_a   1.000
_cell.length_b   1.000
_cell.length_c   1.000
_cell.angle_alpha   90.00
_cell.angle_beta   90.00
_cell.angle_gamma   90.00
#
_symmetry.space_group_name_H-M   'P 1'
#
loop_
_entity.id
_entity.type
_entity.pdbx_description
1 polymer ?
#
loop_
_entity_poly.entity_id
_entity_poly.type
_entity_poly.pdbx_seq_one_letter_code
_entity_poly.pdbx_strand_id
1 'polypeptide(L)'
;MMYSMLRFGYPKWSVIPSDERELWFRQFAQEFNWHSDLTETVRVVDLVEAEIVSQSQPLSDDGDSAGASTNLSLLQINEMVEKAVPKRKGGRLVGLARRASSYPASSSPSPYANPMILEELHDKDERIGALEEQNTTILSENATIRLENATILAELASQKKFNTEIMQKLDCLMSSSSS
;
A
#
# COMPACT_ATOMS: atom_id res chain seq x y z
N MET A 1 -37.15 -3.51 -7.26
CA MET A 1 -36.02 -2.76 -6.68
C MET A 1 -35.87 -3.26 -5.25
N MET A 2 -34.79 -3.97 -4.92
CA MET A 2 -34.60 -4.50 -3.56
C MET A 2 -34.29 -3.31 -2.64
N TYR A 3 -35.14 -3.06 -1.65
CA TYR A 3 -34.89 -2.03 -0.64
C TYR A 3 -33.76 -2.52 0.28
N SER A 4 -32.72 -1.70 0.45
CA SER A 4 -31.66 -1.95 1.45
C SER A 4 -32.29 -2.04 2.84
N MET A 5 -32.02 -3.12 3.57
CA MET A 5 -32.43 -3.28 4.98
C MET A 5 -31.59 -2.44 5.94
N LEU A 6 -30.43 -1.97 5.49
CA LEU A 6 -29.64 -1.01 6.26
C LEU A 6 -30.33 0.35 6.20
N ARG A 7 -30.51 0.96 7.37
CA ARG A 7 -31.14 2.28 7.52
C ARG A 7 -30.38 3.37 6.77
N PHE A 8 -29.06 3.24 6.71
CA PHE A 8 -28.14 4.14 6.03
C PHE A 8 -27.08 3.35 5.26
N GLY A 9 -26.49 3.97 4.24
CA GLY A 9 -25.32 3.42 3.57
C GLY A 9 -24.08 3.62 4.43
N TYR A 10 -23.62 2.57 5.11
CA TYR A 10 -22.40 2.65 5.92
C TYR A 10 -21.16 2.46 5.04
N PRO A 11 -20.08 3.25 5.25
CA PRO A 11 -18.87 3.18 4.42
C PRO A 11 -18.04 1.91 4.64
N LYS A 12 -18.16 1.24 5.80
CA LYS A 12 -17.47 -0.02 6.13
C LYS A 12 -18.30 -0.88 7.10
N TRP A 13 -18.17 -2.20 6.99
CA TRP A 13 -18.88 -3.21 7.80
C TRP A 13 -18.73 -3.00 9.32
N SER A 14 -17.53 -2.67 9.78
CA SER A 14 -17.23 -2.49 11.21
C SER A 14 -17.88 -1.26 11.86
N VAL A 15 -18.55 -0.41 11.08
CA VAL A 15 -19.27 0.78 11.58
C VAL A 15 -20.78 0.53 11.66
N ILE A 16 -21.25 -0.62 11.16
CA ILE A 16 -22.66 -1.00 11.22
C ILE A 16 -22.96 -1.46 12.65
N PRO A 17 -24.02 -0.93 13.30
CA PRO A 17 -24.44 -1.39 14.62
C PRO A 17 -24.68 -2.90 14.66
N SER A 18 -24.35 -3.55 15.78
CA SER A 18 -24.43 -5.01 15.92
C SER A 18 -25.80 -5.57 15.56
N ASP A 19 -26.87 -4.87 15.96
CA ASP A 19 -28.25 -5.28 15.72
C ASP A 19 -28.62 -5.23 14.22
N GLU A 20 -28.02 -4.29 13.47
CA GLU A 20 -28.22 -4.17 12.01
C GLU A 20 -27.36 -5.18 11.23
N ARG A 21 -26.17 -5.53 11.74
CA ARG A 21 -25.34 -6.61 11.18
C ARG A 21 -26.02 -7.97 11.29
N GLU A 22 -26.57 -8.28 12.47
CA GLU A 22 -27.30 -9.52 12.71
C GLU A 22 -28.58 -9.58 11.84
N LEU A 23 -29.27 -8.46 11.66
CA LEU A 23 -30.46 -8.39 10.79
C LEU A 23 -30.09 -8.60 9.31
N TRP A 24 -29.00 -7.98 8.84
CA TRP A 24 -28.46 -8.21 7.51
C TRP A 24 -28.06 -9.67 7.32
N PHE A 25 -27.39 -10.27 8.31
CA PHE A 25 -26.96 -11.66 8.27
C PHE A 25 -28.14 -12.63 8.19
N ARG A 26 -29.19 -12.41 9.00
CA ARG A 26 -30.40 -13.24 9.00
C ARG A 26 -31.18 -13.20 7.69
N GLN A 27 -31.29 -12.03 7.06
CA GLN A 27 -32.08 -11.89 5.84
C GLN A 27 -31.26 -12.17 4.58
N PHE A 28 -30.06 -11.59 4.47
CA PHE A 28 -29.26 -11.61 3.26
C PHE A 28 -28.38 -12.85 3.13
N ALA A 29 -27.77 -13.32 4.23
CA ALA A 29 -26.97 -14.55 4.21
C ALA A 29 -27.84 -15.82 4.19
N GLN A 30 -29.16 -15.71 4.42
CA GLN A 30 -30.13 -16.78 4.14
C GLN A 30 -30.68 -16.72 2.70
N GLU A 31 -30.96 -15.54 2.14
CA GLU A 31 -31.53 -15.40 0.79
C GLU A 31 -30.57 -15.83 -0.33
N PHE A 32 -29.26 -15.69 -0.12
CA PHE A 32 -28.29 -16.43 -0.92
C PHE A 32 -27.98 -17.74 -0.20
N ASN A 33 -28.25 -18.85 -0.89
CA ASN A 33 -28.15 -20.24 -0.47
C ASN A 33 -26.71 -20.65 -0.05
N TRP A 34 -26.17 -20.03 1.00
CA TRP A 34 -24.84 -20.32 1.52
C TRP A 34 -24.93 -21.65 2.27
N HIS A 35 -23.96 -22.52 2.03
CA HIS A 35 -23.85 -23.76 2.80
C HIS A 35 -23.72 -23.42 4.29
N SER A 36 -24.44 -24.16 5.15
CA SER A 36 -24.46 -24.00 6.62
C SER A 36 -23.08 -23.83 7.25
N ASP A 37 -22.09 -24.48 6.66
CA ASP A 37 -20.69 -24.47 7.10
C ASP A 37 -20.05 -23.06 6.98
N LEU A 38 -20.49 -22.24 6.03
CA LEU A 38 -20.02 -20.87 5.85
C LEU A 38 -20.66 -19.92 6.87
N THR A 39 -21.94 -20.12 7.17
CA THR A 39 -22.66 -19.35 8.19
C THR A 39 -21.97 -19.48 9.55
N GLU A 40 -21.53 -20.70 9.91
CA GLU A 40 -20.80 -20.93 11.16
C GLU A 40 -19.42 -20.25 11.17
N THR A 41 -18.69 -20.27 10.05
CA THR A 41 -17.39 -19.59 9.98
C THR A 41 -17.50 -18.08 10.15
N VAL A 42 -18.53 -17.43 9.59
CA VAL A 42 -18.72 -15.99 9.76
C VAL A 42 -19.06 -15.66 11.22
N ARG A 43 -19.87 -16.49 11.88
CA ARG A 43 -20.17 -16.32 13.32
C ARG A 43 -18.94 -16.46 14.20
N VAL A 44 -18.06 -17.42 13.90
CA VAL A 44 -16.78 -17.56 14.62
C VAL A 44 -15.89 -16.35 14.41
N VAL A 45 -15.82 -15.81 13.19
CA VAL A 45 -15.05 -14.59 12.90
C VAL A 45 -15.61 -13.39 13.68
N ASP A 46 -16.93 -13.19 13.70
CA ASP A 46 -17.56 -12.12 14.48
C ASP A 46 -17.33 -12.28 15.99
N LEU A 47 -17.33 -13.52 16.51
CA LEU A 47 -17.05 -13.80 17.92
C LEU A 47 -15.58 -13.50 18.26
N VAL A 48 -14.65 -13.89 17.38
CA VAL A 48 -13.22 -13.60 17.53
C VAL A 48 -12.94 -12.10 17.45
N GLU A 49 -13.60 -11.37 16.55
CA GLU A 49 -13.51 -9.91 16.49
C GLU A 49 -14.03 -9.27 17.79
N ALA A 50 -15.17 -9.73 18.31
CA ALA A 50 -15.71 -9.25 19.59
C ALA A 50 -14.77 -9.53 20.77
N GLU A 51 -14.17 -10.72 20.82
CA GLU A 51 -13.17 -11.11 21.82
C GLU A 51 -11.91 -10.23 21.74
N ILE A 52 -11.41 -9.96 20.53
CA ILE A 52 -10.27 -9.05 20.29
C ILE A 52 -10.58 -7.64 20.77
N VAL A 53 -11.78 -7.13 20.46
CA VAL A 53 -12.22 -5.80 20.90
C VAL A 53 -12.39 -5.75 22.42
N SER A 54 -12.87 -6.82 23.05
CA SER A 54 -13.02 -6.89 24.51
C SER A 54 -11.70 -7.03 25.25
N GLN A 55 -10.70 -7.70 24.66
CA GLN A 55 -9.33 -7.78 25.19
C GLN A 55 -8.52 -6.51 24.91
N SER A 56 -8.96 -5.68 23.97
CA SER A 56 -8.39 -4.36 23.70
C SER A 56 -9.02 -3.30 24.61
N GLN A 57 -8.71 -3.32 25.91
CA GLN A 57 -9.07 -2.21 26.80
C GLN A 57 -8.32 -0.93 26.42
N PRO A 58 -8.97 0.25 26.42
CA PRO A 58 -8.25 1.52 26.43
C PRO A 58 -7.63 1.71 27.82
N LEU A 59 -6.30 1.85 27.86
CA LEU A 59 -5.57 2.26 29.07
C LEU A 59 -6.20 3.56 29.60
N SER A 60 -6.66 3.51 30.85
CA SER A 60 -6.67 4.70 31.70
C SER A 60 -5.22 4.95 32.11
N ASP A 61 -4.78 6.19 31.92
CA ASP A 61 -3.47 6.71 32.27
C ASP A 61 -3.33 6.77 33.79
N ASP A 62 -2.74 5.76 34.42
CA ASP A 62 -2.10 5.90 35.72
C ASP A 62 -1.00 4.84 35.86
N GLY A 63 0.19 5.33 36.20
CA GLY A 63 1.46 4.64 35.99
C GLY A 63 1.75 3.42 36.86
N ASP A 64 2.81 2.74 36.43
CA ASP A 64 3.62 1.77 37.16
C ASP A 64 3.08 0.32 37.22
N SER A 65 3.15 -0.37 36.08
CA SER A 65 3.44 -1.80 36.06
C SER A 65 4.09 -2.19 34.74
N ALA A 66 5.24 -2.85 34.83
CA ALA A 66 6.08 -3.28 33.72
C ALA A 66 5.26 -3.88 32.57
N GLY A 67 5.25 -3.16 31.45
CA GLY A 67 4.52 -3.50 30.24
C GLY A 67 4.98 -4.83 29.64
N ALA A 68 4.27 -5.91 29.96
CA ALA A 68 4.19 -7.07 29.09
C ALA A 68 3.26 -6.72 27.92
N SER A 69 3.76 -5.88 27.01
CA SER A 69 3.16 -5.64 25.71
C SER A 69 3.27 -6.91 24.87
N THR A 70 2.38 -7.87 25.06
CA THR A 70 2.25 -9.02 24.16
C THR A 70 1.47 -8.64 22.91
N ASN A 71 2.08 -7.78 22.09
CA ASN A 71 1.70 -7.68 20.68
C ASN A 71 2.06 -9.02 20.04
N LEU A 72 1.08 -9.91 19.90
CA LEU A 72 1.28 -11.21 19.27
C LEU A 72 1.75 -11.01 17.84
N SER A 73 2.86 -11.65 17.47
CA SER A 73 3.33 -11.63 16.09
C SER A 73 2.34 -12.35 15.17
N LEU A 74 2.32 -11.97 13.89
CA LEU A 74 1.48 -12.63 12.87
C LEU A 74 1.65 -14.15 12.84
N LEU A 75 2.85 -14.66 13.14
CA LEU A 75 3.12 -16.10 13.23
C LEU A 75 2.41 -16.73 14.43
N GLN A 76 2.43 -16.08 15.60
CA GLN A 76 1.74 -16.54 16.80
C GLN A 76 0.22 -16.52 16.59
N ILE A 77 -0.30 -15.49 15.92
CA ILE A 77 -1.71 -15.39 15.54
C ILE A 77 -2.11 -16.56 14.62
N ASN A 78 -1.34 -16.81 13.56
CA ASN A 78 -1.59 -17.92 12.64
C ASN A 78 -1.54 -19.29 13.37
N GLU A 79 -0.62 -19.47 14.32
CA GLU A 79 -0.53 -20.69 15.11
C GLU A 79 -1.75 -20.90 16.01
N MET A 80 -2.25 -19.82 16.64
CA MET A 80 -3.45 -19.88 17.47
C MET A 80 -4.68 -20.26 16.65
N VAL A 81 -4.86 -19.65 15.47
CA VAL A 81 -5.98 -19.96 14.57
C VAL A 81 -5.93 -21.43 14.12
N GLU A 82 -4.76 -21.95 13.76
CA GLU A 82 -4.62 -23.36 13.35
C GLU A 82 -4.89 -24.37 14.47
N LYS A 83 -4.69 -23.99 15.73
CA LYS A 83 -5.03 -24.82 16.89
C LYS A 83 -6.53 -24.78 17.20
N ALA A 84 -7.19 -23.64 16.98
CA ALA A 84 -8.61 -23.47 17.26
C ALA A 84 -9.52 -24.10 16.19
N VAL A 85 -9.07 -24.17 14.93
CA VAL A 85 -9.89 -24.69 13.84
C VAL A 85 -9.96 -26.23 13.85
N PRO A 86 -11.17 -26.83 13.84
CA PRO A 86 -11.34 -28.27 13.79
C PRO A 86 -10.65 -28.92 12.58
N LYS A 87 -10.06 -30.10 12.79
CA LYS A 87 -9.39 -30.89 11.74
C LYS A 87 -10.28 -32.05 11.29
N ARG A 88 -10.38 -32.27 9.98
CA ARG A 88 -11.02 -33.47 9.41
C ARG A 88 -10.04 -34.66 9.43
N LYS A 89 -10.56 -35.89 9.27
CA LYS A 89 -9.74 -37.10 9.08
C LYS A 89 -8.77 -36.87 7.90
N GLY A 90 -7.47 -36.94 8.16
CA GLY A 90 -6.41 -36.56 7.20
C GLY A 90 -5.76 -35.19 7.44
N GLY A 91 -6.04 -34.53 8.58
CA GLY A 91 -5.29 -33.36 9.05
C GLY A 91 -5.65 -32.02 8.39
N ARG A 92 -6.64 -32.00 7.49
CA ARG A 92 -7.12 -30.78 6.84
C ARG A 92 -7.99 -29.96 7.79
N LEU A 93 -7.61 -28.71 8.02
CA LEU A 93 -8.41 -27.74 8.77
C LEU A 93 -9.71 -27.45 8.02
N VAL A 94 -10.84 -27.50 8.74
CA VAL A 94 -12.17 -27.20 8.18
C VAL A 94 -12.23 -25.72 7.80
N GLY A 95 -12.76 -25.40 6.62
CA GLY A 95 -12.91 -24.01 6.16
C GLY A 95 -11.62 -23.30 5.73
N LEU A 96 -10.44 -23.83 6.05
CA LEU A 96 -9.16 -23.24 5.66
C LEU A 96 -8.51 -23.96 4.47
N ALA A 97 -7.87 -23.16 3.61
CA ALA A 97 -7.02 -23.68 2.54
C ALA A 97 -5.77 -24.36 3.11
N ARG A 98 -5.14 -25.25 2.32
CA ARG A 98 -3.85 -25.84 2.70
C ARG A 98 -2.79 -24.74 2.73
N ARG A 99 -1.95 -24.73 3.76
CA ARG A 99 -0.77 -23.84 3.82
C ARG A 99 0.13 -24.15 2.63
N ALA A 100 0.72 -23.14 1.99
CA ALA A 100 1.63 -23.31 0.83
C ALA A 100 2.79 -24.29 1.11
N SER A 101 3.27 -24.34 2.35
CA SER A 101 4.30 -25.30 2.80
C SER A 101 3.82 -26.76 2.93
N SER A 102 2.52 -27.01 2.90
CA SER A 102 1.92 -28.34 3.03
C SER A 102 1.58 -28.99 1.69
N TYR A 103 1.83 -28.29 0.58
CA TYR A 103 1.83 -28.93 -0.72
C TYR A 103 3.09 -29.81 -0.79
N PRO A 104 2.98 -31.08 -1.22
CA PRO A 104 4.18 -31.77 -1.67
C PRO A 104 4.83 -30.87 -2.72
N ALA A 105 6.14 -30.63 -2.63
CA ALA A 105 6.88 -29.89 -3.64
C ALA A 105 6.62 -30.58 -4.98
N SER A 106 5.68 -30.02 -5.75
CA SER A 106 5.16 -30.68 -6.93
C SER A 106 6.24 -30.55 -7.98
N SER A 107 7.00 -31.63 -8.17
CA SER A 107 7.95 -31.81 -9.26
C SER A 107 7.19 -31.98 -10.58
N SER A 108 6.45 -30.96 -11.00
CA SER A 108 5.97 -30.86 -12.37
C SER A 108 6.98 -30.02 -13.15
N PRO A 109 7.71 -30.58 -14.13
CA PRO A 109 8.36 -29.77 -15.14
C PRO A 109 7.23 -28.99 -15.84
N SER A 110 7.34 -27.67 -15.94
CA SER A 110 6.33 -26.90 -16.68
C SER A 110 6.25 -27.43 -18.12
N PRO A 111 5.10 -27.90 -18.60
CA PRO A 111 4.98 -28.28 -20.00
C PRO A 111 4.71 -27.02 -20.83
N TYR A 112 5.64 -26.71 -21.73
CA TYR A 112 5.54 -25.74 -22.83
C TYR A 112 5.55 -24.24 -22.48
N ALA A 113 6.76 -23.67 -22.37
CA ALA A 113 6.95 -22.29 -22.82
C ALA A 113 6.85 -22.27 -24.36
N ASN A 114 5.88 -21.55 -24.91
CA ASN A 114 5.74 -21.40 -26.36
C ASN A 114 6.96 -20.62 -26.88
N PRO A 115 7.77 -21.18 -27.81
CA PRO A 115 9.01 -20.54 -28.27
C PRO A 115 8.78 -19.13 -28.81
N MET A 116 7.61 -18.87 -29.43
CA MET A 116 7.24 -17.56 -29.94
C MET A 116 7.04 -16.52 -28.82
N ILE A 117 6.54 -16.94 -27.66
CA ILE A 117 6.35 -16.06 -26.50
C ILE A 117 7.71 -15.75 -25.85
N LEU A 118 8.63 -16.72 -25.86
CA LEU A 118 9.97 -16.55 -25.30
C LEU A 118 10.81 -15.58 -26.13
N GLU A 119 10.68 -15.65 -27.46
CA GLU A 119 11.29 -14.70 -28.39
C GLU A 119 10.71 -13.29 -28.22
N GLU A 120 9.39 -13.14 -28.15
CA GLU A 120 8.76 -11.82 -27.92
C GLU A 120 9.15 -11.19 -26.57
N LEU A 121 9.34 -12.02 -25.53
CA LEU A 121 9.83 -11.53 -24.24
C LEU A 121 11.27 -11.02 -24.34
N HIS A 122 12.14 -11.75 -25.04
CA HIS A 122 13.52 -11.33 -25.27
C HIS A 122 13.58 -9.99 -26.01
N ASP A 123 12.82 -9.84 -27.09
CA ASP A 123 12.75 -8.59 -27.86
C ASP A 123 12.24 -7.41 -27.02
N LYS A 124 11.28 -7.67 -26.13
CA LYS A 124 10.78 -6.67 -25.18
C LYS A 124 11.83 -6.29 -24.16
N ASP A 125 12.58 -7.26 -23.63
CA ASP A 125 13.66 -7.01 -22.67
C ASP A 125 14.80 -6.22 -23.31
N GLU A 126 15.17 -6.52 -24.56
CA GLU A 126 16.14 -5.71 -25.33
C GLU A 126 15.64 -4.28 -25.54
N ARG A 127 14.36 -4.13 -25.91
CA ARG A 127 13.76 -2.80 -26.09
C ARG A 127 13.70 -2.02 -24.77
N ILE A 128 13.41 -2.69 -23.65
CA ILE A 128 13.42 -2.07 -22.32
C ILE A 128 14.84 -1.57 -22.02
N GLY A 129 15.87 -2.41 -22.24
CA GLY A 129 17.26 -1.99 -22.04
C GLY A 129 17.66 -0.78 -22.89
N ALA A 130 17.30 -0.76 -24.16
CA ALA A 130 17.57 0.38 -25.04
C ALA A 130 16.84 1.67 -24.60
N LEU A 131 15.60 1.56 -24.13
CA LEU A 131 14.84 2.70 -23.61
C LEU A 131 15.40 3.22 -22.28
N GLU A 132 15.85 2.32 -21.41
CA GLU A 132 16.52 2.67 -20.16
C GLU A 132 17.83 3.44 -20.45
N GLU A 133 18.65 2.97 -21.38
CA GLU A 133 19.88 3.65 -21.79
C GLU A 133 19.59 5.06 -22.35
N GLN A 134 18.59 5.19 -23.23
CA GLN A 134 18.17 6.51 -23.73
C GLN A 134 17.69 7.43 -22.61
N ASN A 135 16.91 6.91 -21.65
CA ASN A 135 16.49 7.69 -20.49
C ASN A 135 17.68 8.16 -19.64
N THR A 136 18.67 7.31 -19.41
CA THR A 136 19.89 7.71 -18.68
C THR A 136 20.65 8.82 -19.42
N THR A 137 20.72 8.73 -20.76
CA THR A 137 21.36 9.74 -21.61
C THR A 137 20.62 11.07 -21.50
N ILE A 138 19.29 11.08 -21.70
CA ILE A 138 18.44 12.26 -21.59
C ILE A 138 18.55 12.91 -20.21
N LEU A 139 18.60 12.12 -19.13
CA LEU A 139 18.78 12.65 -17.77
C LEU A 139 20.13 13.35 -17.59
N SER A 140 21.20 12.79 -18.16
CA SER A 140 22.54 13.39 -18.09
C SER A 140 22.65 14.68 -18.90
N GLU A 141 22.04 14.74 -20.09
CA GLU A 141 21.94 15.95 -20.90
C GLU A 141 21.13 17.03 -20.18
N ASN A 142 19.98 16.68 -19.59
CA ASN A 142 19.18 17.61 -18.80
C ASN A 142 19.94 18.16 -17.59
N ALA A 143 20.76 17.34 -16.92
CA ALA A 143 21.61 17.80 -15.82
C ALA A 143 22.65 18.82 -16.32
N THR A 144 23.23 18.58 -17.49
CA THR A 144 24.20 19.47 -18.13
C THR A 144 23.56 20.81 -18.51
N ILE A 145 22.41 20.79 -19.19
CA ILE A 145 21.64 21.99 -19.57
C ILE A 145 21.26 22.81 -18.32
N ARG A 146 20.88 22.16 -17.22
CA ARG A 146 20.56 22.88 -15.97
C ARG A 146 21.80 23.59 -15.40
N LEU A 147 22.97 22.98 -15.48
CA LEU A 147 24.22 23.58 -15.02
C LEU A 147 24.65 24.76 -15.91
N GLU A 148 24.51 24.63 -17.23
CA GLU A 148 24.73 25.72 -18.17
C GLU A 148 23.80 26.91 -17.91
N ASN A 149 22.51 26.65 -17.73
CA ASN A 149 21.52 27.69 -17.41
C ASN A 149 21.85 28.40 -16.10
N ALA A 150 22.26 27.66 -15.05
CA ALA A 150 22.69 28.26 -13.79
C ALA A 150 23.90 29.19 -13.98
N THR A 151 24.85 28.79 -14.82
CA THR A 151 26.05 29.57 -15.13
C THR A 151 25.69 30.86 -15.87
N ILE A 152 24.84 30.77 -16.91
CA ILE A 152 24.35 31.93 -17.67
C ILE A 152 23.62 32.93 -16.75
N LEU A 153 22.80 32.44 -15.82
CA LEU A 153 22.10 33.30 -14.86
C LEU A 153 23.07 34.02 -13.91
N ALA A 154 24.13 33.35 -13.45
CA ALA A 154 25.15 33.96 -12.60
C ALA A 154 25.95 35.04 -13.35
N GLU A 155 26.30 34.79 -14.62
CA GLU A 155 26.97 35.76 -15.48
C GLU A 155 26.08 36.99 -15.73
N LEU A 156 24.80 36.77 -16.07
CA LEU A 156 23.82 37.84 -16.24
C LEU A 156 23.63 38.67 -14.97
N ALA A 157 23.62 38.04 -13.79
CA ALA A 157 23.55 38.75 -12.52
C ALA A 157 24.79 39.62 -12.28
N SER A 158 25.98 39.10 -12.59
CA SER A 158 27.25 39.84 -12.49
C SER A 158 27.29 41.03 -13.43
N GLN A 159 26.86 40.84 -14.68
CA GLN A 159 26.78 41.90 -15.67
C GLN A 159 25.76 42.98 -15.29
N LYS A 160 24.58 42.59 -14.77
CA LYS A 160 23.60 43.54 -14.23
C LYS A 160 24.19 44.38 -13.10
N LYS A 161 24.91 43.75 -12.16
CA LYS A 161 25.57 44.45 -11.06
C LYS A 161 26.61 45.45 -11.57
N PHE A 162 27.43 45.06 -12.54
CA PHE A 162 28.40 45.95 -13.16
C PHE A 162 27.73 47.15 -13.85
N ASN A 163 26.66 46.91 -14.62
CA ASN A 163 25.90 47.98 -15.26
C ASN A 163 25.28 48.94 -14.24
N THR A 164 24.78 48.44 -13.11
CA THR A 164 24.26 49.32 -12.04
C THR A 164 25.35 50.19 -11.42
N GLU A 165 26.57 49.68 -11.28
CA GLU A 165 27.70 50.46 -10.76
C GLU A 165 28.10 51.59 -11.74
N ILE A 166 28.10 51.32 -13.04
CA ILE A 166 28.34 52.35 -14.07
C ILE A 166 27.29 53.45 -13.96
N MET A 167 26.00 53.09 -13.87
CA MET A 167 24.93 54.07 -13.76
C MET A 167 25.08 54.94 -12.51
N GLN A 168 25.40 54.35 -11.36
CA GLN A 168 25.67 55.09 -10.12
C GLN A 168 26.85 56.06 -10.25
N LYS A 169 27.94 55.64 -10.92
CA LYS A 169 29.08 56.52 -11.18
C LYS A 169 28.72 57.69 -12.08
N LEU A 170 27.90 57.47 -13.11
CA LEU A 170 27.42 58.53 -13.98
C LEU A 170 26.54 59.53 -13.21
N ASP A 171 25.63 59.06 -12.37
CA ASP A 171 24.78 59.93 -11.54
C ASP A 171 25.60 60.80 -10.58
N CYS A 172 26.64 60.23 -9.96
CA CYS A 172 27.58 60.97 -9.11
C CYS A 172 28.30 62.08 -9.88
N LEU A 173 28.82 61.78 -11.08
CA LEU A 173 29.51 62.76 -11.92
C LEU A 173 28.59 63.92 -12.30
N MET A 174 27.37 63.63 -12.74
CA MET A 174 26.38 64.64 -13.13
C MET A 174 25.97 65.52 -11.95
N SER A 175 25.82 64.92 -10.76
CA SER A 175 25.49 65.65 -9.52
C SER A 175 26.63 66.59 -9.09
N SER A 176 27.89 66.15 -9.21
CA SER A 176 29.07 66.97 -8.88
C SER A 176 29.36 68.10 -9.87
N SER A 177 28.85 68.01 -11.10
CA SER A 177 29.03 69.04 -12.14
C SER A 177 28.02 70.19 -12.02
N SER A 178 26.97 70.00 -11.22
CA SER A 178 25.83 70.92 -11.11
C SER A 178 25.83 71.77 -9.83
N SER A 179 26.88 71.66 -9.00
CA SER A 179 27.15 72.49 -7.81
C SER A 179 28.33 73.44 -8.07
#